data_AF-A0A836A1D7-F1
#
_entry.id   AF-A0A836A1D7-F1
#
_cell.length_a   1.000
_cell.length_b   1.000
_cell.length_c   1.000
_cell.angle_alpha   90.00
_cell.angle_beta   90.00
_cell.angle_gamma   90.00
#
_symmetry.space_group_name_H-M   'P 1'
#
loop_
_entity.id
_entity.type
_entity.pdbx_description
1 polymer ?
#
loop_
_entity_poly.entity_id
_entity_poly.type
_entity_poly.pdbx_seq_one_letter_code
_entity_poly.pdbx_strand_id
1 'polypeptide(L)'
;MAAPTGPLTLPAVVEELLSEMAAAVRDGAPIPDEHLLSLKFVFGSSAVQALDLVDRQSVTLISSPSGRRVYQVLGSSGRTYTCLASCHYCSCPAFAFSVLRKGDSLLVRTDGPRPWPSCASTSWQFT
;
A
#
# COMPACT_ATOMS: atom_id res chain seq x y z
N MET A 1 4.49 -14.02 28.73
CA MET A 1 3.44 -13.18 28.10
C MET A 1 4.01 -11.78 28.06
N ALA A 2 4.62 -11.38 26.94
CA ALA A 2 5.24 -10.07 26.81
C ALA A 2 4.21 -9.13 26.18
N ALA A 3 3.80 -8.10 26.92
CA ALA A 3 3.02 -6.99 26.39
C ALA A 3 3.93 -6.12 25.50
N PRO A 4 3.46 -5.60 24.35
CA PRO A 4 4.26 -4.67 23.57
C PRO A 4 4.42 -3.34 24.33
N THR A 5 5.63 -3.13 24.86
CA THR A 5 6.10 -1.85 25.39
C THR A 5 6.68 -1.02 24.25
N GLY A 6 5.82 -0.26 23.56
CA GLY A 6 6.20 0.77 22.62
C GLY A 6 5.21 1.94 22.69
N PRO A 7 5.61 3.18 22.35
CA PRO A 7 4.65 4.27 22.26
C PRO A 7 3.55 3.88 21.26
N LEU A 8 2.30 3.95 21.71
CA LEU A 8 1.10 3.64 20.91
C LEU A 8 0.94 4.69 19.81
N THR A 9 1.76 4.59 18.78
CA THR A 9 1.66 5.42 17.59
C THR A 9 0.77 4.71 16.58
N LEU A 10 -0.12 5.47 15.94
CA LEU A 10 -1.03 4.96 14.91
C LEU A 10 -0.32 4.09 13.85
N PRO A 11 0.88 4.44 13.36
CA PRO A 11 1.63 3.60 12.43
C PRO A 11 2.03 2.23 12.99
N ALA A 12 2.51 2.17 14.24
CA ALA A 12 2.91 0.91 14.86
C ALA A 12 1.73 -0.05 15.05
N VAL A 13 0.58 0.48 15.48
CA VAL A 13 -0.66 -0.30 15.62
C VAL A 13 -1.13 -0.84 14.27
N VAL A 14 -1.00 -0.04 13.20
CA VAL A 14 -1.35 -0.46 11.85
C VAL A 14 -0.43 -1.56 11.34
N GLU A 15 0.88 -1.47 11.59
CA GLU A 15 1.83 -2.52 11.21
C GLU A 15 1.55 -3.84 11.93
N GLU A 16 1.27 -3.80 13.24
CA GLU A 16 0.87 -4.98 14.01
C GLU A 16 -0.41 -5.60 13.43
N LEU A 17 -1.45 -4.79 13.19
CA LEU A 17 -2.71 -5.23 12.60
C LEU A 17 -2.50 -5.91 11.23
N LEU A 18 -1.71 -5.30 10.35
CA LEU A 18 -1.39 -5.86 9.03
C LEU A 18 -0.58 -7.16 9.15
N SER A 19 0.28 -7.29 10.15
CA SER A 19 1.08 -8.49 10.38
C SER A 19 0.22 -9.68 10.83
N GLU A 20 -0.76 -9.44 11.70
CA GLU A 20 -1.72 -10.45 12.15
C GLU A 20 -2.61 -10.92 11.00
N MET A 21 -3.15 -9.98 10.22
CA MET A 21 -3.93 -10.29 9.02
C MET A 21 -3.11 -11.11 8.03
N ALA A 22 -1.86 -10.74 7.79
CA ALA A 22 -0.95 -11.50 6.92
C ALA A 22 -0.67 -12.90 7.47
N ALA A 23 -0.64 -13.09 8.80
CA ALA A 23 -0.50 -14.42 9.39
C ALA A 23 -1.75 -15.28 9.16
N ALA A 24 -2.94 -14.74 9.41
CA ALA A 24 -4.20 -15.44 9.16
C ALA A 24 -4.32 -15.91 7.70
N VAL A 25 -3.96 -15.04 6.73
CA VAL A 25 -4.00 -15.38 5.30
C VAL A 25 -3.00 -16.49 4.95
N ARG A 26 -1.79 -16.51 5.54
CA ARG A 26 -0.82 -17.59 5.31
C ARG A 26 -1.32 -18.94 5.83
N ASP A 27 -2.05 -18.92 6.94
CA ASP A 27 -2.62 -20.12 7.55
C ASP A 27 -3.92 -20.57 6.86
N GLY A 28 -4.35 -19.85 5.81
CA GLY A 28 -5.60 -20.11 5.09
C GLY A 28 -6.86 -19.83 5.92
N ALA A 29 -6.70 -19.15 7.06
CA ALA A 29 -7.80 -18.78 7.93
C ALA A 29 -8.52 -17.53 7.37
N PRO A 30 -9.85 -17.44 7.51
CA PRO A 30 -10.57 -16.22 7.18
C PRO A 30 -10.09 -15.07 8.09
N ILE A 31 -9.91 -13.89 7.51
CA ILE A 31 -9.57 -12.69 8.29
C ILE A 31 -10.78 -12.31 9.14
N PRO A 32 -10.62 -12.06 10.46
CA PRO A 32 -11.73 -11.68 11.31
C PRO A 32 -12.34 -10.32 10.92
N ASP A 33 -13.65 -10.17 11.07
CA ASP A 33 -14.37 -8.93 10.76
C ASP A 33 -13.87 -7.72 11.58
N GLU A 34 -13.37 -7.95 12.79
CA GLU A 34 -12.80 -6.91 13.66
C GLU A 34 -11.54 -6.26 13.06
N HIS A 35 -10.69 -7.06 12.40
CA HIS A 35 -9.50 -6.57 11.69
C HIS A 35 -9.90 -5.75 10.47
N LEU A 36 -10.92 -6.20 9.73
CA LEU A 36 -11.46 -5.49 8.55
C LEU A 36 -12.11 -4.16 8.93
N LEU A 37 -12.85 -4.12 10.04
CA LEU A 37 -13.46 -2.90 10.57
C LEU A 37 -12.39 -1.90 11.03
N SER A 38 -11.34 -2.38 11.69
CA SER A 38 -10.20 -1.56 12.13
C SER A 38 -9.45 -0.97 10.94
N LEU A 39 -9.19 -1.77 9.91
CA LEU A 39 -8.56 -1.32 8.66
C LEU A 39 -9.41 -0.24 7.96
N LYS A 40 -10.73 -0.42 7.91
CA LYS A 40 -11.68 0.56 7.35
C LYS A 40 -11.73 1.84 8.17
N PHE A 41 -11.60 1.77 9.49
CA PHE A 41 -11.56 2.95 10.35
C PHE A 41 -10.32 3.82 10.06
N VAL A 42 -9.16 3.20 9.87
CA VAL A 42 -7.90 3.92 9.62
C VAL A 42 -7.79 4.45 8.18
N PHE A 43 -8.09 3.62 7.19
CA PHE A 43 -7.86 3.94 5.77
C PHE A 43 -9.13 4.32 5.00
N GLY A 44 -10.29 4.26 5.64
CA GLY A 44 -11.58 4.60 5.04
C GLY A 44 -11.95 3.69 3.87
N SER A 45 -12.53 4.29 2.82
CA SER A 45 -12.92 3.58 1.59
C SER A 45 -11.73 3.05 0.79
N SER A 46 -10.52 3.59 1.01
CA SER A 46 -9.30 3.16 0.33
C SER A 46 -8.91 1.73 0.74
N ALA A 47 -9.17 1.34 1.99
CA ALA A 47 -8.95 -0.02 2.48
C ALA A 47 -9.80 -1.06 1.73
N VAL A 48 -11.06 -0.74 1.49
CA VAL A 48 -11.99 -1.64 0.77
C VAL A 48 -11.53 -1.83 -0.69
N GLN A 49 -11.11 -0.74 -1.35
CA GLN A 49 -10.58 -0.82 -2.71
C GLN A 49 -9.25 -1.58 -2.78
N ALA A 50 -8.39 -1.43 -1.78
CA ALA A 50 -7.13 -2.17 -1.70
C ALA A 50 -7.38 -3.67 -1.49
N LEU A 51 -8.35 -4.04 -0.64
CA LEU A 51 -8.69 -5.43 -0.39
C LEU A 51 -9.28 -6.11 -1.64
N ASP A 52 -10.18 -5.44 -2.37
CA ASP A 52 -10.74 -5.96 -3.63
C ASP A 52 -9.64 -6.25 -4.68
N LEU A 53 -8.58 -5.43 -4.74
CA LEU A 53 -7.44 -5.67 -5.63
C LEU A 53 -6.63 -6.92 -5.22
N VAL A 54 -6.49 -7.17 -3.91
CA VAL A 54 -5.79 -8.35 -3.38
C VAL A 54 -6.63 -9.61 -3.59
N ASP A 55 -7.93 -9.54 -3.32
CA ASP A 55 -8.87 -10.66 -3.48
C ASP A 55 -8.94 -11.13 -4.94
N ARG A 56 -8.88 -10.19 -5.89
CA ARG A 56 -8.84 -10.48 -7.33
C ARG A 56 -7.46 -10.87 -7.86
N GLN A 57 -6.45 -11.00 -6.98
CA GLN A 57 -5.05 -11.26 -7.35
C GLN A 57 -4.54 -10.29 -8.44
N SER A 58 -5.04 -9.05 -8.44
CA SER A 58 -4.73 -8.05 -9.44
C SER A 58 -3.45 -7.27 -9.11
N VAL A 59 -2.64 -7.78 -8.18
CA VAL A 59 -1.37 -7.18 -7.73
C VAL A 59 -0.23 -8.17 -7.98
N THR A 60 0.74 -7.74 -8.77
CA THR A 60 1.93 -8.52 -9.11
C THR A 60 3.17 -7.84 -8.56
N LEU A 61 3.95 -8.55 -7.76
CA LEU A 61 5.26 -8.07 -7.30
C LEU A 61 6.33 -8.39 -8.34
N ILE A 62 6.94 -7.35 -8.91
CA ILE A 62 8.13 -7.46 -9.73
C ILE A 62 9.35 -7.16 -8.87
N SER A 63 10.19 -8.18 -8.68
CA SER A 63 11.49 -8.04 -8.03
C SER A 63 12.61 -8.14 -9.06
N SER A 64 13.51 -7.15 -9.08
CA SER A 64 14.75 -7.24 -9.84
C SER A 64 15.82 -8.02 -9.06
N PRO A 65 16.77 -8.69 -9.75
CA PRO A 65 17.93 -9.32 -9.10
C PRO A 65 18.81 -8.33 -8.33
N SER A 66 18.71 -7.04 -8.66
CA SER A 66 19.37 -5.94 -7.96
C SER A 66 18.66 -5.52 -6.65
N GLY A 67 17.60 -6.23 -6.24
CA GLY A 67 16.88 -5.98 -4.99
C GLY A 67 15.81 -4.89 -5.07
N ARG A 68 15.55 -4.30 -6.24
CA ARG A 68 14.47 -3.33 -6.42
C ARG A 68 13.15 -4.06 -6.53
N ARG A 69 12.13 -3.56 -5.85
CA ARG A 69 10.79 -4.16 -5.80
C ARG A 69 9.74 -3.15 -6.21
N VAL A 70 8.85 -3.60 -7.07
CA VAL A 70 7.82 -2.76 -7.69
C VAL A 70 6.54 -3.55 -7.74
N TYR A 71 5.43 -2.94 -7.35
CA TYR A 71 4.13 -3.59 -7.42
C TYR A 71 3.39 -3.10 -8.66
N GLN A 72 3.00 -4.02 -9.53
CA GLN A 72 2.11 -3.75 -10.64
C GLN A 72 0.68 -4.08 -10.24
N VAL A 73 -0.24 -3.15 -10.47
CA VAL A 73 -1.64 -3.28 -10.11
C VAL A 73 -2.47 -3.22 -11.39
N LEU A 74 -3.21 -4.28 -11.70
CA LEU A 74 -4.14 -4.30 -12.82
C LEU A 74 -5.43 -3.59 -12.43
N GLY A 75 -5.73 -2.48 -13.11
CA GLY A 75 -7.00 -1.78 -12.94
C GLY A 75 -8.17 -2.47 -13.61
N SER A 76 -9.38 -2.13 -13.18
CA SER A 76 -10.64 -2.58 -13.81
C SER A 76 -10.76 -2.18 -15.29
N SER A 77 -10.01 -1.16 -15.72
CA SER A 77 -9.93 -0.73 -17.13
C SER A 77 -8.98 -1.57 -17.99
N GLY A 78 -8.36 -2.61 -17.43
CA GLY A 78 -7.34 -3.42 -18.10
C GLY A 78 -5.97 -2.74 -18.22
N ARG A 79 -5.81 -1.55 -17.63
CA ARG A 79 -4.52 -0.85 -17.57
C ARG A 79 -3.73 -1.25 -16.33
N THR A 80 -2.45 -1.50 -16.50
CA THR A 80 -1.53 -1.78 -15.39
C THR A 80 -0.95 -0.48 -14.84
N TYR A 81 -1.03 -0.33 -13.52
CA TYR A 81 -0.46 0.78 -12.77
C TYR A 81 0.77 0.32 -12.00
N THR A 82 1.71 1.22 -11.77
CA THR A 82 2.97 0.93 -11.08
C THR A 82 2.96 1.63 -9.73
N CYS A 83 3.17 0.83 -8.68
CA CYS A 83 3.24 1.24 -7.29
C CYS A 83 4.67 1.04 -6.78
N LEU A 84 5.27 2.14 -6.30
CA LEU A 84 6.58 2.14 -5.66
C LEU A 84 6.41 2.30 -4.14
N ALA A 85 6.66 1.22 -3.42
CA ALA A 85 6.59 1.22 -1.96
C ALA A 85 7.63 2.16 -1.32
N SER A 86 8.81 2.33 -1.93
CA SER A 86 9.89 3.18 -1.40
C SER A 86 9.54 4.66 -1.32
N CYS A 87 8.59 5.13 -2.14
CA CYS A 87 8.23 6.53 -2.23
C CYS A 87 6.71 6.75 -2.08
N HIS A 88 5.96 5.72 -1.66
CA HIS A 88 4.50 5.72 -1.57
C HIS A 88 3.82 6.32 -2.82
N TYR A 89 4.33 5.98 -4.00
CA TYR A 89 3.87 6.53 -5.27
C TYR A 89 3.07 5.49 -6.05
N CYS A 90 1.98 5.92 -6.67
CA CYS A 90 1.20 5.11 -7.60
C CYS A 90 0.90 5.91 -8.88
N SER A 91 1.02 5.27 -10.05
CA SER A 91 0.65 5.88 -11.34
C SER A 91 -0.86 5.88 -11.64
N CYS A 92 -1.70 5.49 -10.69
CA CYS A 92 -3.15 5.44 -10.90
C CYS A 92 -3.76 6.86 -10.91
N PRO A 93 -4.83 7.07 -11.69
CA PRO A 93 -5.52 8.36 -11.72
C PRO A 93 -6.08 8.72 -10.34
N ALA A 94 -6.58 7.75 -9.56
CA ALA A 94 -7.09 7.99 -8.22
C ALA A 94 -6.05 8.64 -7.30
N PHE A 95 -4.78 8.22 -7.39
CA PHE A 95 -3.66 8.82 -6.65
C PHE A 95 -3.35 10.24 -7.15
N ALA A 96 -3.27 10.42 -8.47
CA ALA A 96 -3.01 11.72 -9.07
C ALA A 96 -4.09 12.77 -8.72
N PHE A 97 -5.35 12.37 -8.59
CA PHE A 97 -6.43 13.27 -8.20
C PHE A 97 -6.54 13.46 -6.69
N SER A 98 -6.47 12.38 -5.89
CA SER A 98 -6.69 12.46 -4.44
C SER A 98 -5.51 13.08 -3.71
N VAL A 99 -4.29 12.73 -4.10
CA VAL A 99 -3.07 13.14 -3.39
C VAL A 99 -2.51 14.45 -3.94
N LEU A 100 -2.40 14.58 -5.27
CA LEU A 100 -1.76 15.76 -5.86
C LEU A 100 -2.70 16.97 -5.98
N ARG A 101 -4.02 16.78 -6.03
CA ARG A 101 -4.99 17.88 -6.16
C ARG A 101 -5.80 18.18 -4.91
N LYS A 102 -6.11 17.17 -4.07
CA LYS A 102 -7.08 17.32 -2.98
C LYS A 102 -6.46 17.24 -1.57
N GLY A 103 -5.33 16.56 -1.40
CA GLY A 103 -4.62 16.45 -0.11
C GLY A 103 -5.35 15.60 0.94
N ASP A 104 -6.38 14.84 0.55
CA ASP A 104 -7.28 14.11 1.46
C ASP A 104 -6.70 12.76 1.94
N SER A 105 -5.55 12.33 1.43
CA SER A 105 -4.96 11.04 1.79
C SER A 105 -3.94 11.19 2.92
N LEU A 106 -4.21 10.55 4.07
CA LEU A 106 -3.22 10.34 5.15
C LEU A 106 -1.95 9.59 4.66
N LEU A 107 -1.99 9.02 3.46
CA LEU A 107 -0.91 8.25 2.84
C LEU A 107 0.16 9.09 2.14
N VAL A 108 0.03 10.42 2.04
CA VAL A 108 1.17 11.30 1.72
C VAL A 108 1.02 12.63 2.45
N ARG A 109 1.61 12.69 3.64
CA ARG A 109 2.34 13.86 4.14
C ARG A 109 3.25 13.42 5.29
N THR A 110 4.31 12.68 4.98
CA THR A 110 5.49 12.67 5.85
C THR A 110 6.43 13.75 5.33
N ASP A 111 6.69 14.76 6.17
CA ASP A 111 7.53 15.93 5.92
C ASP A 111 8.77 15.63 5.06
N GLY A 112 8.83 16.24 3.88
CA GLY A 112 10.01 16.20 3.03
C GLY A 112 9.79 16.98 1.74
N PRO A 113 10.70 17.90 1.34
CA PRO A 113 10.56 18.66 0.11
C PRO A 113 10.62 17.67 -1.06
N ARG A 114 9.55 17.66 -1.88
CA ARG A 114 9.43 17.03 -3.22
C ARG A 114 10.50 15.96 -3.53
N PRO A 115 10.17 14.65 -3.55
CA PRO A 115 11.02 13.71 -4.25
C PRO A 115 10.65 13.69 -5.74
N TRP A 116 11.03 14.74 -6.45
CA TRP A 116 11.29 14.71 -7.90
C TRP A 116 12.67 15.34 -8.05
N PRO A 117 13.75 14.54 -8.03
CA PRO A 117 14.29 14.00 -9.28
C PRO A 117 14.84 12.55 -9.22
N SER A 118 14.86 11.89 -8.05
CA SER A 118 15.58 10.61 -7.89
C SER A 118 14.85 9.40 -8.49
N CYS A 119 13.52 9.43 -8.59
CA CYS A 119 12.73 8.39 -9.28
C CYS A 119 12.71 8.55 -10.80
N ALA A 120 13.00 9.74 -11.34
CA ALA A 120 13.02 9.98 -12.79
C ALA A 120 14.27 9.40 -13.48
N SER A 121 15.34 9.13 -12.73
CA SER A 121 16.60 8.60 -13.28
C SER A 121 16.64 7.07 -13.40
N THR A 122 15.65 6.35 -12.85
CA THR A 122 15.53 4.92 -13.15
C THR A 122 14.68 4.78 -14.40
N SER A 123 15.37 4.85 -15.56
CA SER A 123 14.89 4.33 -16.84
C SER A 123 14.12 3.02 -16.59
N TRP A 124 12.79 3.10 -16.64
CA TRP A 124 11.91 1.94 -16.65
C TRP A 124 11.99 1.31 -18.04
N GLN A 125 13.15 0.77 -18.38
CA GLN A 125 13.28 -0.18 -19.48
C GLN A 125 12.99 -1.56 -18.91
N PHE A 126 11.72 -1.93 -18.91
CA PHE A 126 11.35 -3.32 -19.12
C PHE A 126 10.34 -3.34 -20.25
N THR A 127 10.90 -3.61 -21.45
CA THR A 127 10.30 -3.71 -22.79
C THR A 127 9.89 -2.42 -23.47
#